data_AF-A0A8T3S463-F1
#
_entry.id   AF-A0A8T3S463-F1
#
_cell.length_a   1.000
_cell.length_b   1.000
_cell.length_c   1.000
_cell.angle_alpha   90.00
_cell.angle_beta   90.00
_cell.angle_gamma   90.00
#
_symmetry.space_group_name_H-M   'P 1'
#
loop_
_entity.id
_entity.type
_entity.pdbx_description
1 polymer ?
#
loop_
_entity_poly.entity_id
_entity_poly.type
_entity_poly.pdbx_seq_one_letter_code
_entity_poly.pdbx_strand_id
1 'polypeptide(L)'
;MAVATRPQASGTDWAVKQGLIGGAIAGIVFALAEMVGSVLMGMPFLMPFQVFASIPLGIPPMDIALGTAIPVGTVAHMLLSIIYGVVFALAVQNIALLRTSGPATIIAATLFGIALWFVNINVLAVPIGRPWFAMGPPIPPFIYHAIFFGPPLGLYFAGQQRFASR
;
A
#
# COMPACT_ATOMS: atom_id res chain seq x y z
N MET A 1 -27.06 -18.69 -35.44
CA MET A 1 -26.99 -17.95 -34.16
C MET A 1 -25.53 -17.90 -33.73
N ALA A 2 -24.91 -16.72 -33.74
CA ALA A 2 -23.54 -16.56 -33.24
C ALA A 2 -23.59 -16.41 -31.71
N VAL A 3 -22.98 -17.36 -30.99
CA VAL A 3 -22.74 -17.22 -29.56
C VAL A 3 -21.69 -16.13 -29.38
N ALA A 4 -22.11 -14.95 -28.94
CA ALA A 4 -21.19 -13.89 -28.54
C ALA A 4 -20.41 -14.35 -27.31
N THR A 5 -19.18 -14.80 -27.51
CA THR A 5 -18.24 -15.09 -26.43
C THR A 5 -17.87 -13.76 -25.77
N ARG A 6 -18.22 -13.60 -24.49
CA ARG A 6 -17.76 -12.45 -23.71
C ARG A 6 -16.22 -12.46 -23.70
N PRO A 7 -15.54 -11.32 -23.85
CA PRO A 7 -14.09 -11.26 -23.73
C PRO A 7 -13.70 -11.85 -22.37
N GLN A 8 -12.94 -12.94 -22.40
CA GLN A 8 -12.38 -13.53 -21.19
C GLN A 8 -11.28 -12.58 -20.73
N ALA A 9 -11.51 -11.85 -19.63
CA ALA A 9 -10.52 -10.94 -19.07
C ALA A 9 -9.21 -11.71 -18.92
N SER A 10 -8.13 -11.17 -19.48
CA SER A 10 -6.82 -11.80 -19.38
C SER A 10 -6.42 -11.84 -17.90
N GLY A 11 -5.57 -12.79 -17.50
CA GLY A 11 -5.15 -12.88 -16.09
C GLY A 11 -4.57 -11.56 -15.56
N THR A 12 -3.94 -10.77 -16.44
CA THR A 12 -3.43 -9.42 -16.16
C THR A 12 -4.55 -8.43 -15.82
N ASP A 13 -5.67 -8.44 -16.53
CA ASP A 13 -6.80 -7.53 -16.29
C ASP A 13 -7.39 -7.75 -14.89
N TRP A 14 -7.46 -9.02 -14.47
CA TRP A 14 -7.90 -9.37 -13.12
C TRP A 14 -6.93 -8.81 -12.07
N ALA A 15 -5.62 -9.03 -12.23
CA ALA A 15 -4.63 -8.57 -11.25
C ALA A 15 -4.60 -7.05 -11.15
N VAL A 16 -4.70 -6.34 -12.27
CA VAL A 16 -4.78 -4.87 -12.29
C VAL A 16 -6.02 -4.41 -11.54
N LYS A 17 -7.21 -4.94 -11.88
CA LYS A 17 -8.47 -4.54 -11.23
C LYS A 17 -8.46 -4.82 -9.72
N GLN A 18 -8.07 -6.03 -9.32
CA GLN A 18 -8.07 -6.43 -7.91
C GLN A 18 -6.98 -5.73 -7.12
N GLY A 19 -5.82 -5.51 -7.73
CA GLY A 19 -4.72 -4.76 -7.15
C GLY A 19 -5.05 -3.28 -6.94
N LEU A 20 -5.75 -2.65 -7.90
CA LEU A 20 -6.28 -1.29 -7.76
C LEU A 20 -7.17 -1.18 -6.52
N ILE A 21 -8.17 -2.07 -6.39
CA ILE A 21 -9.14 -2.02 -5.31
C ILE A 21 -8.48 -2.37 -3.96
N GLY A 22 -7.78 -3.50 -3.89
CA GLY A 22 -7.13 -3.96 -2.66
C GLY A 22 -6.05 -3.01 -2.19
N GLY A 23 -5.22 -2.50 -3.11
CA GLY A 23 -4.19 -1.50 -2.84
C GLY A 23 -4.78 -0.19 -2.35
N ALA A 24 -5.86 0.31 -2.96
CA ALA A 24 -6.54 1.51 -2.50
C ALA A 24 -7.11 1.35 -1.07
N ILE A 25 -7.77 0.22 -0.78
CA ILE A 25 -8.30 -0.07 0.56
C ILE A 25 -7.17 -0.12 1.60
N ALA A 26 -6.11 -0.87 1.32
CA ALA A 26 -4.96 -0.98 2.22
C ALA A 26 -4.27 0.37 2.42
N GLY A 27 -4.13 1.17 1.35
CA GLY A 27 -3.58 2.52 1.40
C GLY A 27 -4.40 3.47 2.28
N ILE A 28 -5.73 3.43 2.19
CA ILE A 28 -6.60 4.23 3.04
C ILE A 28 -6.46 3.83 4.51
N VAL A 29 -6.48 2.52 4.82
CA VAL A 29 -6.29 2.03 6.19
C VAL A 29 -4.94 2.45 6.74
N PHE A 30 -3.88 2.33 5.94
CA PHE A 30 -2.54 2.77 6.31
C PHE A 30 -2.49 4.27 6.60
N ALA A 31 -3.02 5.12 5.71
CA ALA A 31 -3.01 6.57 5.89
C ALA A 31 -3.74 6.98 7.17
N LEU A 32 -4.91 6.39 7.44
CA LEU A 32 -5.66 6.65 8.67
C LEU A 32 -4.87 6.22 9.92
N ALA A 33 -4.17 5.09 9.86
CA ALA A 33 -3.32 4.62 10.96
C ALA A 33 -2.15 5.58 11.22
N GLU A 34 -1.52 6.12 10.17
CA GLU A 34 -0.48 7.14 10.33
C GLU A 34 -1.03 8.45 10.90
N MET A 35 -2.24 8.87 10.51
CA MET A 35 -2.87 10.09 11.03
C MET A 35 -3.19 9.96 12.53
N VAL A 36 -3.72 8.80 12.95
CA VAL A 36 -3.92 8.48 14.38
C VAL A 36 -2.58 8.41 15.11
N GLY A 37 -1.61 7.71 14.52
CA GLY A 37 -0.27 7.59 15.07
C GLY A 37 0.44 8.92 15.25
N SER A 38 0.26 9.85 14.31
CA SER A 38 0.77 11.20 14.39
C SER A 38 0.27 11.93 15.64
N VAL A 39 -1.05 11.88 15.90
CA VAL A 39 -1.65 12.47 17.10
C VAL A 39 -1.11 11.81 18.38
N LEU A 40 -0.96 10.48 18.39
CA LEU A 40 -0.41 9.76 19.54
C LEU A 40 1.05 10.12 19.84
N MET A 41 1.79 10.59 18.83
CA MET A 41 3.16 11.08 18.97
C MET A 41 3.25 12.60 19.24
N GLY A 42 2.11 13.27 19.50
CA GLY A 42 2.05 14.71 19.75
C GLY A 42 2.21 15.58 18.49
N MET A 43 2.06 14.99 17.30
CA MET A 43 2.19 15.67 16.01
C MET A 43 0.80 16.01 15.42
N PRO A 44 0.72 16.96 14.48
CA PRO A 44 -0.55 17.33 13.84
C PRO A 44 -1.19 16.16 13.08
N PHE A 45 -2.51 15.99 13.20
CA PHE A 45 -3.27 14.92 12.55
C PHE A 45 -3.04 14.79 11.03
N LEU A 46 -2.82 15.91 10.33
CA LEU A 46 -2.61 15.95 8.87
C LEU A 46 -1.14 15.88 8.44
N MET A 47 -0.21 15.73 9.39
CA MET A 47 1.22 15.62 9.10
C MET A 47 1.59 14.49 8.12
N PRO A 48 0.91 13.32 8.10
CA PRO A 48 1.21 12.29 7.11
C PRO A 48 1.10 12.76 5.65
N PHE A 49 0.18 13.69 5.33
CA PHE A 49 0.09 14.25 3.98
C PHE A 49 1.37 15.00 3.57
N GLN A 50 2.01 15.69 4.52
CA GLN A 50 3.31 16.33 4.29
C GLN A 50 4.41 15.30 4.07
N VAL A 51 4.38 14.20 4.83
CA VAL A 51 5.32 13.08 4.64
C VAL A 51 5.15 12.45 3.26
N PHE A 52 3.92 12.16 2.83
CA PHE A 52 3.64 11.60 1.50
C PHE A 52 4.05 12.56 0.38
N ALA A 53 3.73 13.85 0.52
CA ALA A 53 4.09 14.87 -0.46
C ALA A 53 5.61 15.08 -0.57
N SER A 54 6.36 14.84 0.51
CA SER A 54 7.83 14.95 0.51
C SER A 54 8.51 13.99 -0.48
N ILE A 55 7.86 12.87 -0.81
CA ILE A 55 8.41 11.86 -1.72
C ILE A 55 8.60 12.46 -3.13
N PRO A 56 7.52 12.85 -3.85
CA PRO A 56 7.67 13.41 -5.19
C PRO A 56 8.30 14.81 -5.18
N LEU A 57 8.06 15.62 -4.14
CA LEU A 57 8.55 17.00 -4.11
C LEU A 57 10.04 17.11 -3.74
N GLY A 58 10.56 16.18 -2.95
CA GLY A 58 11.93 16.27 -2.45
C GLY A 58 12.20 17.41 -1.49
N ILE A 59 11.15 17.82 -0.81
CA ILE A 59 11.18 18.86 0.21
C ILE A 59 10.91 18.17 1.55
N PRO A 60 11.64 18.49 2.63
CA PRO A 60 11.33 17.95 3.95
C PRO A 60 9.87 18.18 4.34
N PRO A 61 9.20 17.22 5.01
CA PRO A 61 7.76 17.28 5.26
C PRO A 61 7.29 18.59 5.91
N MET A 62 8.01 19.06 6.94
CA MET A 62 7.63 20.24 7.72
C MET A 62 7.71 21.56 6.94
N ASP A 63 8.41 21.57 5.79
CA ASP A 63 8.53 22.75 4.94
C ASP A 63 7.42 22.83 3.88
N ILE A 64 6.55 21.81 3.79
CA ILE A 64 5.48 21.74 2.81
C ILE A 64 4.19 22.30 3.42
N ALA A 65 3.66 23.37 2.84
CA ALA A 65 2.37 23.93 3.25
C ALA A 65 1.22 22.92 3.06
N LEU A 66 0.26 22.87 3.99
CA LEU A 66 -0.85 21.92 3.96
C LEU A 66 -1.69 21.98 2.67
N GLY A 67 -1.87 23.17 2.11
CA GLY A 67 -2.60 23.35 0.84
C GLY A 67 -1.96 22.60 -0.34
N THR A 68 -0.64 22.41 -0.32
CA THR A 68 0.10 21.58 -1.29
C THR A 68 0.18 20.13 -0.83
N ALA A 69 0.42 19.92 0.47
CA ALA A 69 0.64 18.60 1.04
C ALA A 69 -0.57 17.67 0.87
N ILE A 70 -1.78 18.17 1.10
CA ILE A 70 -3.00 17.37 0.99
C ILE A 70 -3.17 16.78 -0.42
N PRO A 71 -3.27 17.58 -1.50
CA PRO A 71 -3.48 17.02 -2.83
C PRO A 71 -2.29 16.18 -3.31
N VAL A 72 -1.06 16.67 -3.17
CA VAL A 72 0.14 15.95 -3.66
C VAL A 72 0.37 14.67 -2.86
N GLY A 73 0.24 14.75 -1.55
CA GLY A 73 0.42 13.62 -0.64
C GLY A 73 -0.65 12.54 -0.84
N THR A 74 -1.92 12.92 -1.00
CA THR A 74 -2.98 11.98 -1.33
C THR A 74 -2.69 11.25 -2.64
N VAL A 75 -2.35 11.97 -3.71
CA VAL A 75 -2.07 11.35 -5.02
C VAL A 75 -0.86 10.42 -4.94
N ALA A 76 0.24 10.87 -4.33
CA ALA A 76 1.46 10.08 -4.19
C ALA A 76 1.20 8.79 -3.38
N HIS A 77 0.53 8.92 -2.24
CA HIS A 77 0.22 7.79 -1.36
C HIS A 77 -0.72 6.77 -2.03
N MET A 78 -1.78 7.26 -2.68
CA MET A 78 -2.74 6.38 -3.34
C MET A 78 -2.12 5.67 -4.55
N LEU A 79 -1.31 6.37 -5.35
CA LEU A 79 -0.62 5.75 -6.49
C LEU A 79 0.34 4.65 -6.03
N LEU A 80 1.18 4.91 -5.03
CA LEU A 80 2.08 3.89 -4.49
C LEU A 80 1.31 2.70 -3.92
N SER A 81 0.25 2.96 -3.14
CA SER A 81 -0.59 1.91 -2.55
C SER A 81 -1.24 1.02 -3.62
N ILE A 82 -1.73 1.62 -4.71
CA ILE A 82 -2.28 0.91 -5.87
C ILE A 82 -1.20 0.08 -6.57
N ILE A 83 -0.03 0.66 -6.86
CA ILE A 83 1.08 -0.03 -7.52
C ILE A 83 1.46 -1.28 -6.73
N TYR A 84 1.63 -1.14 -5.42
CA TYR A 84 1.95 -2.27 -4.55
C TYR A 84 0.81 -3.28 -4.46
N GLY A 85 -0.45 -2.84 -4.45
CA GLY A 85 -1.61 -3.70 -4.54
C GLY A 85 -1.62 -4.55 -5.82
N VAL A 86 -1.29 -3.95 -6.97
CA VAL A 86 -1.17 -4.65 -8.26
C VAL A 86 0.00 -5.63 -8.25
N VAL A 87 1.16 -5.25 -7.72
CA VAL A 87 2.30 -6.16 -7.56
C VAL A 87 1.92 -7.38 -6.72
N PHE A 88 1.22 -7.17 -5.61
CA PHE A 88 0.76 -8.28 -4.77
C PHE A 88 -0.33 -9.11 -5.46
N ALA A 89 -1.24 -8.49 -6.21
CA ALA A 89 -2.25 -9.19 -7.00
C ALA A 89 -1.62 -10.13 -8.04
N LEU A 90 -0.56 -9.69 -8.71
CA LEU A 90 0.22 -10.51 -9.63
C LEU A 90 0.89 -11.69 -8.90
N ALA A 91 1.41 -11.48 -7.69
CA ALA A 91 1.95 -12.57 -6.88
C ALA A 91 0.86 -13.60 -6.51
N VAL A 92 -0.31 -13.13 -6.07
CA VAL A 92 -1.47 -14.00 -5.80
C VAL A 92 -1.87 -14.77 -7.06
N GLN A 93 -1.96 -14.10 -8.21
CA GLN A 93 -2.34 -14.74 -9.47
C GLN A 93 -1.36 -15.85 -9.88
N ASN A 94 -0.05 -15.66 -9.67
CA ASN A 94 0.97 -16.58 -10.17
C ASN A 94 1.37 -17.67 -9.17
N ILE A 95 1.18 -17.46 -7.87
CA ILE A 95 1.60 -18.41 -6.83
C ILE A 95 0.41 -19.24 -6.35
N ALA A 96 0.43 -20.55 -6.66
CA ALA A 96 -0.68 -21.47 -6.38
C ALA A 96 -1.11 -21.48 -4.90
N LEU A 97 -0.14 -21.49 -3.97
CA LEU A 97 -0.41 -21.47 -2.53
C LEU A 97 -1.20 -20.22 -2.12
N LEU A 98 -0.90 -19.06 -2.71
CA LEU A 98 -1.61 -17.82 -2.41
C LEU A 98 -3.02 -17.84 -2.98
N ARG A 99 -3.28 -18.49 -4.11
CA ARG A 99 -4.65 -18.58 -4.65
C ARG A 99 -5.60 -19.43 -3.81
N THR A 100 -5.06 -20.44 -3.12
CA THR A 100 -5.88 -21.47 -2.47
C THR A 100 -5.90 -21.37 -0.95
N SER A 101 -5.00 -20.58 -0.34
CA SER A 101 -4.91 -20.44 1.11
C SER A 101 -5.00 -18.98 1.55
N GLY A 102 -6.15 -18.62 2.13
CA GLY A 102 -6.37 -17.31 2.75
C GLY A 102 -5.34 -16.99 3.85
N PRO A 103 -5.05 -17.89 4.80
CA PRO A 103 -4.00 -17.67 5.80
C PRO A 103 -2.62 -17.42 5.17
N ALA A 104 -2.22 -18.20 4.16
CA ALA A 104 -0.95 -17.99 3.48
C ALA A 104 -0.91 -16.63 2.75
N THR A 105 -2.04 -16.21 2.17
CA THR A 105 -2.19 -14.90 1.53
C THR A 105 -2.01 -13.75 2.52
N ILE A 106 -2.62 -13.85 3.70
CA ILE A 106 -2.49 -12.83 4.75
C ILE A 106 -1.05 -12.75 5.24
N ILE A 107 -0.42 -13.89 5.53
CA ILE A 107 0.99 -13.94 5.96
C ILE A 107 1.91 -13.35 4.89
N ALA A 108 1.71 -13.73 3.62
CA ALA A 108 2.50 -13.20 2.51
C ALA A 108 2.32 -11.68 2.34
N ALA A 109 1.10 -11.16 2.50
CA ALA A 109 0.83 -9.73 2.43
C ALA A 109 1.48 -8.97 3.60
N THR A 110 1.49 -9.53 4.80
CA THR A 110 2.20 -8.99 5.96
C THR A 110 3.71 -8.92 5.70
N LEU A 111 4.31 -10.01 5.22
CA LEU A 111 5.73 -10.04 4.85
C LEU A 111 6.04 -9.05 3.72
N PHE A 112 5.14 -8.92 2.76
CA PHE A 112 5.23 -7.92 1.70
C PHE A 112 5.21 -6.50 2.28
N GLY A 113 4.33 -6.19 3.22
CA GLY A 113 4.33 -4.90 3.94
C GLY A 113 5.66 -4.62 4.63
N ILE A 114 6.20 -5.60 5.37
CA ILE A 114 7.52 -5.48 6.02
C ILE A 114 8.63 -5.21 4.99
N ALA A 115 8.61 -5.91 3.86
CA ALA A 115 9.55 -5.69 2.77
C ALA A 115 9.41 -4.28 2.19
N LEU A 116 8.18 -3.79 1.99
CA LEU A 116 7.93 -2.42 1.51
C LEU A 116 8.49 -1.38 2.47
N TRP A 117 8.31 -1.54 3.79
CA TRP A 117 8.91 -0.62 4.76
C TRP A 117 10.43 -0.51 4.57
N PHE A 118 11.10 -1.66 4.51
CA PHE A 118 12.55 -1.69 4.36
C PHE A 118 12.98 -1.08 3.02
N VAL A 119 12.34 -1.49 1.92
CA VAL A 119 12.67 -1.04 0.55
C VAL A 119 12.39 0.46 0.39
N ASN A 120 11.22 0.93 0.78
CA ASN A 120 10.82 2.32 0.57
C ASN A 120 11.73 3.28 1.33
N ILE A 121 12.12 2.95 2.56
CA ILE A 121 12.95 3.82 3.37
C ILE A 121 14.43 3.68 2.98
N ASN A 122 14.98 2.46 3.04
CA ASN A 122 16.42 2.26 3.00
C ASN A 122 16.96 2.05 1.58
N VAL A 123 16.16 1.49 0.68
CA VAL A 123 16.60 1.16 -0.69
C VAL A 123 16.21 2.27 -1.68
N LEU A 124 15.09 2.96 -1.45
CA LEU A 124 14.58 4.00 -2.34
C LEU A 124 14.78 5.40 -1.77
N ALA A 125 14.11 5.75 -0.67
CA ALA A 125 14.05 7.13 -0.19
C ALA A 125 15.42 7.70 0.21
N VAL A 126 16.19 6.99 1.06
CA VAL A 126 17.51 7.46 1.48
C VAL A 126 18.46 7.64 0.28
N PRO A 127 18.63 6.66 -0.63
CA PRO A 127 19.50 6.81 -1.79
C PRO A 127 19.12 7.93 -2.77
N ILE A 128 17.82 8.26 -2.90
CA ILE A 128 17.37 9.36 -3.78
C ILE A 128 17.37 10.74 -3.07
N GLY A 129 18.06 10.86 -1.94
CA GLY A 129 18.22 12.14 -1.23
C GLY A 129 17.03 12.53 -0.38
N ARG A 130 16.32 11.55 0.21
CA ARG A 130 15.24 11.77 1.20
C ARG A 130 15.63 11.22 2.57
N PRO A 131 16.73 11.68 3.20
CA PRO A 131 17.26 11.07 4.41
C PRO A 131 16.30 11.12 5.60
N TRP A 132 15.34 12.06 5.62
CA TRP A 132 14.38 12.21 6.72
C TRP A 132 13.51 10.99 7.01
N PHE A 133 13.33 10.09 6.04
CA PHE A 133 12.63 8.83 6.28
C PHE A 133 13.38 7.87 7.22
N ALA A 134 14.70 8.04 7.40
CA ALA A 134 15.53 7.23 8.30
C ALA A 134 15.96 7.99 9.57
N MET A 135 15.62 9.27 9.71
CA MET A 135 16.01 10.09 10.87
C MET A 135 15.05 9.93 12.07
N GLY A 136 13.82 9.50 11.83
CA GLY A 136 12.83 9.24 12.89
C GLY A 136 13.00 7.84 13.51
N PRO A 137 12.27 7.56 14.61
CA PRO A 137 12.20 6.23 15.16
C PRO A 137 11.72 5.24 14.09
N PRO A 138 12.37 4.07 13.90
CA PRO A 138 12.01 3.13 12.83
C PRO A 138 10.72 2.35 13.13
N ILE A 139 10.32 2.29 14.40
CA ILE A 139 9.23 1.44 14.88
C ILE A 139 7.86 1.84 14.30
N PRO A 140 7.43 3.12 14.32
CA PRO A 140 6.12 3.48 13.79
C PRO A 140 5.95 3.16 12.29
N PRO A 141 6.88 3.54 11.38
CA PRO A 141 6.76 3.17 9.97
C PRO A 141 6.73 1.65 9.74
N PHE A 142 7.51 0.88 10.52
CA PHE A 142 7.47 -0.58 10.47
C PHE A 142 6.07 -1.11 10.82
N ILE A 143 5.48 -0.63 11.92
CA ILE A 143 4.15 -1.05 12.37
C ILE A 143 3.09 -0.70 11.32
N TYR A 144 3.12 0.51 10.75
CA TYR A 144 2.14 0.92 9.75
C TYR A 144 2.16 -0.03 8.55
N HIS A 145 3.34 -0.38 8.05
CA HIS A 145 3.43 -1.29 6.90
C HIS A 145 3.06 -2.74 7.27
N ALA A 146 3.59 -3.22 8.39
CA ALA A 146 3.42 -4.60 8.84
C ALA A 146 1.98 -4.91 9.28
N ILE A 147 1.25 -3.94 9.82
CA ILE A 147 -0.06 -4.16 10.45
C ILE A 147 -1.20 -3.46 9.69
N PHE A 148 -0.97 -2.25 9.17
CA PHE A 148 -2.03 -1.42 8.60
C PHE A 148 -2.00 -1.32 7.07
N PHE A 149 -0.98 -1.87 6.40
CA PHE A 149 -1.00 -2.09 4.96
C PHE A 149 -1.11 -3.57 4.59
N GLY A 150 -0.14 -4.39 5.04
CA GLY A 150 -0.03 -5.80 4.66
C GLY A 150 -1.29 -6.63 4.98
N PRO A 151 -1.71 -6.73 6.25
CA PRO A 151 -2.87 -7.52 6.63
C PRO A 151 -4.17 -7.06 5.98
N PRO A 152 -4.51 -5.75 5.90
CA PRO A 152 -5.68 -5.29 5.15
C PRO A 152 -5.68 -5.75 3.68
N LEU A 153 -4.52 -5.66 3.00
CA LEU A 153 -4.36 -6.14 1.63
C LEU A 153 -4.57 -7.66 1.55
N GLY A 154 -3.95 -8.42 2.46
CA GLY A 154 -4.07 -9.87 2.53
C GLY A 154 -5.50 -10.34 2.82
N LEU A 155 -6.20 -9.66 3.73
CA LEU A 155 -7.60 -9.92 4.06
C LEU A 155 -8.51 -9.69 2.86
N TYR A 156 -8.26 -8.62 2.09
CA TYR A 156 -8.98 -8.35 0.85
C TYR A 156 -8.88 -9.54 -0.12
N PHE A 157 -7.65 -9.99 -0.43
CA PHE A 157 -7.44 -11.11 -1.36
C PHE A 157 -7.93 -12.46 -0.82
N ALA A 158 -7.75 -12.73 0.47
CA ALA A 158 -8.30 -13.92 1.11
C ALA A 158 -9.84 -13.95 1.04
N GLY A 159 -10.49 -12.77 1.12
CA GLY A 159 -11.93 -12.62 0.89
C GLY A 159 -12.34 -13.00 -0.53
N GLN A 160 -11.60 -12.55 -1.55
CA GLN A 160 -11.88 -12.87 -2.95
C GLN A 160 -11.83 -14.39 -3.24
N GLN A 161 -10.92 -15.11 -2.60
CA GLN A 161 -10.80 -16.57 -2.76
C GLN A 161 -12.04 -17.32 -2.27
N ARG A 162 -12.65 -16.85 -1.17
CA ARG A 162 -13.85 -17.46 -0.58
C ARG A 162 -15.10 -17.30 -1.45
N PHE A 163 -15.15 -16.23 -2.25
CA PHE A 163 -16.26 -16.02 -3.19
C PHE A 163 -16.07 -16.77 -4.51
N ALA A 164 -14.81 -17.04 -4.91
CA ALA A 164 -14.51 -17.81 -6.11
C ALA A 164 -14.70 -19.32 -5.94
N SER A 165 -14.77 -19.83 -4.70
CA SER A 165 -14.95 -21.25 -4.39
C SER A 165 -16.40 -21.67 -4.09
N ARG A 166 -17.36 -20.76 -4.24
CA ARG A 166 -18.81 -21.02 -4.15
C ARG A 166 -19.44 -20.93 -5.53
#